data_AF-A0A917Z422-F1
#
_entry.id   AF-A0A917Z422-F1
#
_cell.length_a   1.000
_cell.length_b   1.000
_cell.length_c   1.000
_cell.angle_alpha   90.00
_cell.angle_beta   90.00
_cell.angle_gamma   90.00
#
_symmetry.space_group_name_H-M   'P 1'
#
loop_
_entity.id
_entity.type
_entity.pdbx_description
1 polymer ?
#
loop_
_entity_poly.entity_id
_entity_poly.type
_entity_poly.pdbx_seq_one_letter_code
_entity_poly.pdbx_strand_id
1 'polypeptide(L)'
;MQIQSGLSLMDYLNDPAKSQQALDRAVQAQKQNLAGELTELDTGLGGMSDNEIDDTLKKMEQGQSSVSLQSLDNMIAFHSKPVATQLQDLAKRFGIETPTEIKLVEGKWQVAGADAEDARPELQRLQQYLDADQGLQKRMDQLNRLSEFFEWGSTRDFAAQLKEAKVSETDVVSYLKQSRSHLMSMDSFTLSSSEVKLNSRGEAQHLFDAAKKLFGVSEPKS
;
A
#
# COMPACT_ATOMS: atom_id res chain seq x y z
N MET A 1 7.78 43.87 4.81
CA MET A 1 7.18 42.53 5.01
C MET A 1 7.85 41.90 6.22
N GLN A 2 7.13 41.81 7.33
CA GLN A 2 7.58 41.16 8.57
C GLN A 2 7.22 39.68 8.46
N ILE A 3 8.21 38.79 8.51
CA ILE A 3 7.96 37.36 8.68
C ILE A 3 7.56 37.17 10.15
N GLN A 4 6.30 36.85 10.42
CA GLN A 4 5.87 36.45 11.76
C GLN A 4 6.52 35.12 12.08
N SER A 5 7.44 35.15 13.04
CA SER A 5 8.13 34.00 13.59
C SER A 5 7.10 32.97 14.09
N GLY A 6 7.08 31.78 13.47
CA GLY A 6 6.36 30.64 14.03
C GLY A 6 6.90 30.33 15.42
N LEU A 7 6.01 30.20 16.39
CA LEU A 7 6.36 29.88 17.78
C LEU A 7 7.24 28.62 17.80
N SER A 8 8.37 28.72 18.48
CA SER A 8 9.33 27.63 18.57
C SER A 8 8.84 26.56 19.54
N LEU A 9 9.32 25.32 19.40
CA LEU A 9 8.99 24.22 20.32
C LEU A 9 9.26 24.57 21.80
N MET A 10 10.17 25.51 22.07
CA MET A 10 10.49 26.01 23.40
C MET A 10 9.42 26.95 23.99
N ASP A 11 8.67 27.66 23.14
CA ASP A 11 7.56 28.50 23.59
C ASP A 11 6.36 27.65 24.05
N TYR A 12 6.22 26.45 23.49
CA TYR A 12 5.16 25.48 23.81
C TYR A 12 5.32 24.83 25.18
N LEU A 13 6.56 24.71 25.67
CA LEU A 13 6.88 24.07 26.94
C LEU A 13 6.82 25.02 28.15
N ASN A 14 6.91 26.34 27.92
CA ASN A 14 7.04 27.34 28.99
C ASN A 14 5.75 28.10 29.33
N ASP A 15 4.68 28.02 28.53
CA ASP A 15 3.44 28.78 28.75
C ASP A 15 2.18 27.94 28.44
N PRO A 16 1.59 27.27 29.45
CA PRO A 16 0.43 26.39 29.29
C PRO A 16 -0.82 27.09 28.72
N ALA A 17 -0.96 28.41 28.92
CA ALA A 17 -2.12 29.15 28.40
C ALA A 17 -2.02 29.38 26.89
N LYS A 18 -0.81 29.55 26.36
CA LYS A 18 -0.56 29.69 24.91
C LYS A 18 -0.61 28.34 24.19
N SER A 19 -0.21 27.26 24.85
CA SER A 19 -0.34 25.90 24.28
C SER A 19 -1.81 25.52 24.10
N GLN A 20 -2.67 25.88 25.05
CA GLN A 20 -4.12 25.63 24.97
C GLN A 20 -4.78 26.43 23.84
N GLN A 21 -4.45 27.72 23.68
CA GLN A 21 -4.98 28.53 22.58
C GLN A 21 -4.46 28.11 21.20
N ALA A 22 -3.22 27.62 21.12
CA ALA A 22 -2.64 27.06 19.90
C ALA A 22 -3.28 25.70 19.55
N LEU A 23 -3.54 24.86 20.55
CA LEU A 23 -4.29 23.61 20.42
C LEU A 23 -5.73 23.88 19.98
N ASP A 24 -6.44 24.83 20.58
CA ASP A 24 -7.81 25.16 20.21
C ASP A 24 -7.92 25.74 18.80
N ARG A 25 -6.95 26.57 18.39
CA ARG A 25 -6.87 27.04 16.98
C ARG A 25 -6.49 25.92 16.02
N ALA A 26 -5.57 25.03 16.39
CA ALA A 26 -5.22 23.87 15.57
C ALA A 26 -6.43 22.93 15.43
N VAL A 27 -7.17 22.68 16.51
CA VAL A 27 -8.38 21.87 16.51
C VAL A 27 -9.52 22.53 15.72
N GLN A 28 -9.69 23.85 15.79
CA GLN A 28 -10.69 24.56 14.99
C GLN A 28 -10.31 24.63 13.50
N ALA A 29 -9.05 24.89 13.17
CA ALA A 29 -8.55 24.84 11.79
C ALA A 29 -8.64 23.40 11.22
N GLN A 30 -8.35 22.39 12.03
CA GLN A 30 -8.49 20.99 11.67
C GLN A 30 -9.97 20.60 11.48
N LYS A 31 -10.91 21.11 12.29
CA LYS A 31 -12.35 20.82 12.11
C LYS A 31 -12.97 21.50 10.88
N GLN A 32 -12.52 22.70 10.50
CA GLN A 32 -12.99 23.36 9.28
C GLN A 32 -12.37 22.76 8.01
N ASN A 33 -11.10 22.32 8.07
CA ASN A 33 -10.44 21.64 6.95
C ASN A 33 -10.90 20.18 6.80
N LEU A 34 -11.16 19.45 7.89
CA LEU A 34 -11.59 18.04 7.82
C LEU A 34 -12.92 17.87 7.08
N ALA A 35 -13.90 18.74 7.27
CA ALA A 35 -15.20 18.56 6.61
C ALA A 35 -15.13 18.81 5.09
N GLY A 36 -14.27 19.76 4.66
CA GLY A 36 -13.99 20.01 3.24
C GLY A 36 -13.09 18.93 2.63
N GLU A 37 -12.00 18.59 3.31
CA GLU A 37 -11.03 17.56 2.88
C GLU A 37 -11.64 16.16 2.88
N LEU A 38 -12.54 15.81 3.81
CA LEU A 38 -13.25 14.51 3.78
C LEU A 38 -14.18 14.40 2.57
N THR A 39 -14.78 15.52 2.15
CA THR A 39 -15.66 15.52 0.97
C THR A 39 -14.84 15.46 -0.33
N GLU A 40 -13.66 16.11 -0.38
CA GLU A 40 -12.70 16.00 -1.48
C GLU A 40 -11.94 14.66 -1.51
N LEU A 41 -11.70 14.02 -0.36
CA LEU A 41 -11.07 12.68 -0.27
C LEU A 41 -12.05 11.57 -0.69
N ASP A 42 -13.34 11.68 -0.33
CA ASP A 42 -14.36 10.68 -0.68
C ASP A 42 -14.78 10.73 -2.16
N THR A 43 -14.59 11.88 -2.83
CA THR A 43 -14.87 12.05 -4.28
C THR A 43 -13.62 12.15 -5.16
N GLY A 44 -12.44 12.49 -4.62
CA GLY A 44 -11.22 12.73 -5.38
C GLY A 44 -10.23 11.56 -5.43
N LEU A 45 -10.21 10.65 -4.44
CA LEU A 45 -9.22 9.57 -4.40
C LEU A 45 -9.47 8.46 -5.42
N GLY A 46 -10.73 8.23 -5.81
CA GLY A 46 -11.09 7.32 -6.91
C GLY A 46 -11.03 7.98 -8.29
N GLY A 47 -10.55 9.22 -8.40
CA GLY A 47 -10.47 9.96 -9.66
C GLY A 47 -9.05 10.43 -10.01
N MET A 48 -8.05 10.08 -9.20
CA MET A 48 -6.67 10.50 -9.42
C MET A 48 -6.15 9.93 -10.74
N SER A 49 -5.56 10.82 -11.54
CA SER A 49 -4.79 10.41 -12.71
C SER A 49 -3.54 9.64 -12.29
N ASP A 50 -2.99 8.84 -13.20
CA ASP A 50 -1.75 8.09 -12.97
C ASP A 50 -0.61 9.01 -12.44
N ASN A 51 -0.55 10.28 -12.84
CA ASN A 51 0.51 11.19 -12.37
C ASN A 51 0.29 11.65 -10.92
N GLU A 52 -0.95 11.88 -10.51
CA GLU A 52 -1.28 12.30 -9.15
C GLU A 52 -1.05 11.17 -8.13
N ILE A 53 -1.27 9.92 -8.55
CA ILE A 53 -0.93 8.73 -7.77
C ILE A 53 0.58 8.63 -7.58
N ASP A 54 1.37 8.80 -8.64
CA ASP A 54 2.84 8.76 -8.54
C ASP A 54 3.37 9.81 -7.57
N ASP A 55 2.85 11.03 -7.65
CA ASP A 55 3.27 12.12 -6.78
C ASP A 55 2.86 11.87 -5.32
N THR A 56 1.68 11.28 -5.12
CA THR A 56 1.21 10.86 -3.79
C THR A 56 2.10 9.77 -3.22
N LEU A 57 2.38 8.72 -4.00
CA LEU A 57 3.27 7.62 -3.59
C LEU A 57 4.68 8.13 -3.27
N LYS A 58 5.26 9.02 -4.08
CA LYS A 58 6.57 9.65 -3.79
C LYS A 58 6.56 10.43 -2.48
N LYS A 59 5.51 11.21 -2.21
CA LYS A 59 5.37 11.93 -0.94
C LYS A 59 5.25 10.96 0.23
N MET A 60 4.57 9.82 0.07
CA MET A 60 4.49 8.78 1.10
C MET A 60 5.84 8.11 1.35
N GLU A 61 6.61 7.81 0.31
CA GLU A 61 7.98 7.27 0.41
C GLU A 61 8.90 8.23 1.20
N GLN A 62 8.69 9.53 1.02
CA GLN A 62 9.43 10.59 1.72
C GLN A 62 8.87 10.90 3.12
N GLY A 63 7.77 10.26 3.54
CA GLY A 63 7.11 10.53 4.82
C GLY A 63 6.42 11.89 4.90
N GLN A 64 6.14 12.52 3.76
CA GLN A 64 5.58 13.87 3.63
C GLN A 64 4.05 13.89 3.45
N SER A 65 3.41 12.72 3.38
CA SER A 65 1.96 12.59 3.23
C SER A 65 1.39 11.63 4.26
N SER A 66 0.29 12.03 4.91
CA SER A 66 -0.49 11.19 5.83
C SER A 66 -1.74 10.68 5.13
N VAL A 67 -1.59 9.72 4.21
CA VAL A 67 -2.73 9.01 3.62
C VAL A 67 -3.20 7.94 4.59
N SER A 68 -4.50 7.89 4.87
CA SER A 68 -5.06 6.89 5.78
C SER A 68 -5.07 5.49 5.15
N LEU A 69 -5.05 4.43 5.97
CA LEU A 69 -5.19 3.05 5.46
C LEU A 69 -6.50 2.83 4.69
N GLN A 70 -7.60 3.45 5.13
CA GLN A 70 -8.88 3.36 4.41
C GLN A 70 -8.79 4.02 3.03
N SER A 71 -8.12 5.17 2.94
CA SER A 71 -7.88 5.85 1.67
C SER A 71 -7.03 4.98 0.73
N LEU A 72 -5.99 4.32 1.25
CA LEU A 72 -5.17 3.39 0.47
C LEU A 72 -5.97 2.17 -0.01
N ASP A 73 -6.80 1.58 0.85
CA ASP A 73 -7.67 0.45 0.46
C ASP A 73 -8.64 0.85 -0.65
N ASN A 74 -9.26 2.03 -0.54
CA ASN A 74 -10.14 2.56 -1.58
C ASN A 74 -9.40 2.79 -2.91
N MET A 75 -8.19 3.36 -2.87
CA MET A 75 -7.35 3.54 -4.06
C MET A 75 -6.99 2.18 -4.69
N ILE A 76 -6.57 1.21 -3.89
CA ILE A 76 -6.27 -0.15 -4.36
C ILE A 76 -7.52 -0.78 -5.01
N ALA A 77 -8.68 -0.69 -4.37
CA ALA A 77 -9.93 -1.24 -4.91
C ALA A 77 -10.31 -0.58 -6.24
N PHE A 78 -10.15 0.74 -6.36
CA PHE A 78 -10.45 1.47 -7.59
C PHE A 78 -9.49 1.11 -8.72
N HIS A 79 -8.17 1.11 -8.46
CA HIS A 79 -7.13 0.89 -9.47
C HIS A 79 -6.89 -0.60 -9.80
N SER A 80 -7.29 -1.52 -8.92
CA SER A 80 -7.17 -2.96 -9.19
C SER A 80 -8.11 -3.42 -10.31
N LYS A 81 -9.33 -2.87 -10.39
CA LYS A 81 -10.32 -3.27 -11.40
C LYS A 81 -9.84 -3.13 -12.85
N PRO A 82 -9.35 -1.95 -13.31
CA PRO A 82 -8.88 -1.82 -14.69
C PRO A 82 -7.66 -2.69 -14.99
N VAL A 83 -6.71 -2.81 -14.05
CA VAL A 83 -5.53 -3.68 -14.20
C VAL A 83 -5.95 -5.15 -14.30
N ALA A 84 -6.80 -5.62 -13.39
CA ALA A 84 -7.31 -6.98 -13.39
C ALA A 84 -8.09 -7.30 -14.67
N THR A 85 -8.94 -6.39 -15.13
CA THR A 85 -9.72 -6.58 -16.36
C THR A 85 -8.79 -6.74 -17.56
N GLN A 86 -7.80 -5.85 -17.70
CA GLN A 86 -6.86 -5.89 -18.80
C GLN A 86 -5.99 -7.15 -18.77
N LEU A 87 -5.43 -7.52 -17.61
CA LEU A 87 -4.62 -8.73 -17.47
C LEU A 87 -5.44 -10.02 -17.71
N GLN A 88 -6.68 -10.06 -17.23
CA GLN A 88 -7.57 -11.21 -17.44
C GLN A 88 -7.99 -11.34 -18.91
N ASP A 89 -8.25 -10.24 -19.61
CA ASP A 89 -8.56 -10.25 -21.04
C ASP A 89 -7.37 -10.73 -21.87
N LEU A 90 -6.14 -10.35 -21.49
CA LEU A 90 -4.92 -10.87 -22.11
C LEU A 90 -4.76 -12.38 -21.84
N ALA A 91 -5.00 -12.82 -20.60
CA ALA A 91 -4.96 -14.23 -20.23
C ALA A 91 -5.92 -15.06 -21.08
N LYS A 92 -7.19 -14.62 -21.22
CA LYS A 92 -8.19 -15.26 -22.08
C LYS A 92 -7.78 -15.26 -23.55
N ARG A 93 -7.27 -14.13 -24.06
CA ARG A 93 -6.86 -13.98 -25.46
C ARG A 93 -5.71 -14.93 -25.82
N PHE A 94 -4.79 -15.16 -24.88
CA PHE A 94 -3.62 -16.01 -25.10
C PHE A 94 -3.82 -17.46 -24.63
N GLY A 95 -4.93 -17.79 -23.97
CA GLY A 95 -5.22 -19.14 -23.49
C GLY A 95 -4.49 -19.53 -22.21
N ILE A 96 -4.21 -18.56 -21.33
CA ILE A 96 -3.52 -18.77 -20.05
C ILE A 96 -4.56 -19.20 -19.00
N GLU A 97 -4.88 -20.50 -18.98
CA GLU A 97 -5.83 -21.09 -18.04
C GLU A 97 -5.21 -21.41 -16.68
N THR A 98 -3.91 -21.71 -16.66
CA THR A 98 -3.19 -22.04 -15.44
C THR A 98 -2.70 -20.78 -14.74
N PRO A 99 -2.81 -20.68 -13.40
CA PRO A 99 -2.22 -19.59 -12.62
C PRO A 99 -0.77 -19.36 -13.02
N THR A 100 -0.49 -18.14 -13.46
CA THR A 100 0.81 -17.69 -13.95
C THR A 100 1.19 -16.44 -13.19
N GLU A 101 2.43 -16.41 -12.72
CA GLU A 101 2.95 -15.30 -11.94
C GLU A 101 3.61 -14.25 -12.84
N ILE A 102 3.40 -12.97 -12.54
CA ILE A 102 4.18 -11.84 -13.09
C ILE A 102 4.90 -11.19 -11.92
N LYS A 103 6.23 -11.06 -12.00
CA LYS A 103 7.07 -10.47 -10.95
C LYS A 103 7.69 -9.16 -11.40
N LEU A 104 7.87 -8.23 -10.47
CA LEU A 104 8.72 -7.07 -10.69
C LEU A 104 10.20 -7.49 -10.52
N VAL A 105 10.95 -7.49 -11.62
CA VAL A 105 12.37 -7.85 -11.65
C VAL A 105 13.13 -6.70 -12.30
N GLU A 106 14.08 -6.13 -11.56
CA GLU A 106 14.90 -4.99 -12.03
C GLU A 106 14.05 -3.81 -12.56
N GLY A 107 12.91 -3.54 -11.91
CA GLY A 107 12.00 -2.45 -12.28
C GLY A 107 11.12 -2.73 -13.50
N LYS A 108 11.04 -3.99 -13.96
CA LYS A 108 10.17 -4.41 -15.06
C LYS A 108 9.30 -5.59 -14.66
N TRP A 109 8.06 -5.59 -15.13
CA TRP A 109 7.15 -6.71 -14.94
C TRP A 109 7.49 -7.85 -15.89
N GLN A 110 7.81 -9.01 -15.33
CA GLN A 110 8.25 -10.21 -16.05
C GLN A 110 7.31 -11.39 -15.76
N VAL A 111 6.82 -12.04 -16.82
CA VAL A 111 6.00 -13.24 -16.78
C VAL A 111 6.89 -14.43 -16.45
N ALA A 112 6.56 -15.16 -15.39
CA ALA A 112 7.31 -16.33 -14.97
C ALA A 112 7.35 -17.40 -16.08
N GLY A 113 8.56 -17.79 -16.47
CA GLY A 113 8.80 -18.82 -17.49
C GLY A 113 8.64 -18.35 -18.93
N ALA A 114 8.51 -17.04 -19.19
CA ALA A 114 8.47 -16.51 -20.56
C ALA A 114 9.86 -16.42 -21.22
N ASP A 115 10.94 -16.40 -20.43
CA ASP A 115 12.34 -16.33 -20.84
C ASP A 115 13.03 -17.70 -20.95
N ALA A 116 12.34 -18.77 -20.55
CA ALA A 116 12.85 -20.14 -20.66
C ALA A 116 13.05 -20.57 -22.12
N GLU A 117 14.03 -21.44 -22.37
CA GLU A 117 14.33 -21.99 -23.71
C GLU A 117 13.13 -22.75 -24.31
N ASP A 118 12.35 -23.41 -23.45
CA ASP A 118 11.12 -24.14 -23.74
C ASP A 118 9.84 -23.37 -23.34
N ALA A 119 9.94 -22.03 -23.23
CA ALA A 119 8.82 -21.19 -22.82
C ALA A 119 7.58 -21.41 -23.71
N ARG A 120 6.43 -21.52 -23.06
CA ARG A 120 5.15 -21.69 -23.76
C ARG A 120 4.84 -20.43 -24.58
N PRO A 121 4.38 -20.53 -25.84
CA PRO A 121 4.15 -19.37 -26.71
C PRO A 121 3.19 -18.33 -26.13
N GLU A 122 2.20 -18.75 -25.34
CA GLU A 122 1.26 -17.88 -24.65
C GLU A 122 1.94 -16.96 -23.61
N LEU A 123 2.96 -17.47 -22.90
CA LEU A 123 3.71 -16.70 -21.90
C LEU A 123 4.61 -15.66 -22.56
N GLN A 124 5.27 -16.03 -23.66
CA GLN A 124 6.07 -15.10 -24.46
C GLN A 124 5.21 -13.96 -25.04
N ARG A 125 4.01 -14.26 -25.53
CA ARG A 125 3.08 -13.24 -26.03
C ARG A 125 2.60 -12.31 -24.93
N LEU A 126 2.35 -12.83 -23.73
CA LEU A 126 2.01 -12.01 -22.58
C LEU A 126 3.18 -11.08 -22.20
N GLN A 127 4.41 -11.60 -22.16
CA GLN A 127 5.60 -10.77 -21.90
C GLN A 127 5.75 -9.66 -22.94
N GLN A 128 5.66 -10.00 -24.23
CA GLN A 128 5.76 -9.02 -25.32
C GLN A 128 4.68 -7.95 -25.23
N TYR A 129 3.45 -8.31 -24.82
CA TYR A 129 2.40 -7.34 -24.62
C TYR A 129 2.72 -6.41 -23.44
N LEU A 130 3.14 -6.96 -22.30
CA LEU A 130 3.54 -6.16 -21.13
C LEU A 130 4.66 -5.20 -21.49
N ASP A 131 5.70 -5.66 -22.20
CA ASP A 131 6.83 -4.84 -22.64
C ASP A 131 6.40 -3.68 -23.56
N ALA A 132 5.37 -3.90 -24.39
CA ALA A 132 4.84 -2.87 -25.29
C ALA A 132 3.89 -1.88 -24.59
N ASP A 133 3.15 -2.32 -23.57
CA ASP A 133 2.15 -1.52 -22.87
C ASP A 133 2.72 -0.86 -21.60
N GLN A 134 3.44 0.24 -21.80
CA GLN A 134 4.01 1.03 -20.69
C GLN A 134 2.94 1.57 -19.73
N GLY A 135 1.71 1.81 -20.23
CA GLY A 135 0.60 2.28 -19.38
C GLY A 135 0.14 1.21 -18.40
N LEU A 136 0.02 -0.04 -18.87
CA LEU A 136 -0.27 -1.18 -18.01
C LEU A 136 0.85 -1.41 -16.99
N GLN A 137 2.12 -1.40 -17.41
CA GLN A 137 3.26 -1.54 -16.49
C GLN A 137 3.24 -0.47 -15.39
N LYS A 138 2.95 0.79 -15.76
CA LYS A 138 2.85 1.90 -14.82
C LYS A 138 1.73 1.67 -13.80
N ARG A 139 0.52 1.29 -14.26
CA ARG A 139 -0.60 1.01 -13.35
C ARG A 139 -0.33 -0.18 -12.43
N MET A 140 0.37 -1.21 -12.92
CA MET A 140 0.82 -2.34 -12.10
C MET A 140 1.82 -1.90 -11.02
N ASP A 141 2.80 -1.05 -11.37
CA ASP A 141 3.76 -0.46 -10.41
C ASP A 141 3.05 0.33 -9.31
N GLN A 142 2.13 1.21 -9.71
CA GLN A 142 1.35 2.01 -8.77
C GLN A 142 0.52 1.16 -7.83
N LEU A 143 -0.16 0.15 -8.37
CA LEU A 143 -0.97 -0.77 -7.58
C LEU A 143 -0.12 -1.60 -6.61
N ASN A 144 1.08 -2.03 -7.03
CA ASN A 144 2.03 -2.73 -6.17
C ASN A 144 2.45 -1.83 -5.00
N ARG A 145 2.90 -0.61 -5.28
CA ARG A 145 3.34 0.36 -4.27
C ARG A 145 2.22 0.76 -3.32
N LEU A 146 1.00 0.98 -3.83
CA LEU A 146 -0.17 1.24 -2.98
C LEU A 146 -0.41 0.09 -2.00
N SER A 147 -0.35 -1.16 -2.49
CA SER A 147 -0.50 -2.34 -1.65
C SER A 147 0.62 -2.47 -0.63
N GLU A 148 1.88 -2.27 -1.02
CA GLU A 148 3.00 -2.27 -0.07
C GLU A 148 2.79 -1.25 1.07
N PHE A 149 2.35 -0.03 0.74
CA PHE A 149 2.04 0.98 1.74
C PHE A 149 0.90 0.57 2.67
N PHE A 150 -0.16 0.01 2.09
CA PHE A 150 -1.29 -0.50 2.85
C PHE A 150 -0.85 -1.61 3.81
N GLU A 151 -0.21 -2.66 3.30
CA GLU A 151 0.23 -3.82 4.07
C GLU A 151 1.26 -3.45 5.14
N TRP A 152 2.19 -2.54 4.83
CA TRP A 152 3.14 -2.03 5.81
C TRP A 152 2.46 -1.18 6.89
N GLY A 153 1.50 -0.34 6.52
CA GLY A 153 0.71 0.42 7.48
C GLY A 153 -0.10 -0.49 8.40
N SER A 154 -0.79 -1.50 7.86
CA SER A 154 -1.50 -2.51 8.65
C SER A 154 -0.57 -3.28 9.57
N THR A 155 0.63 -3.64 9.10
CA THR A 155 1.65 -4.30 9.93
C THR A 155 2.04 -3.47 11.14
N ARG A 156 2.12 -2.13 11.00
CA ARG A 156 2.41 -1.22 12.11
C ARG A 156 1.26 -1.15 13.11
N ASP A 157 0.01 -1.16 12.64
CA ASP A 157 -1.16 -1.23 13.51
C ASP A 157 -1.22 -2.56 14.28
N PHE A 158 -0.90 -3.68 13.63
CA PHE A 158 -0.78 -4.99 14.27
C PHE A 158 0.36 -5.06 15.29
N ALA A 159 1.49 -4.41 15.01
CA ALA A 159 2.58 -4.30 15.98
C ALA A 159 2.16 -3.56 17.26
N ALA A 160 1.29 -2.54 17.14
CA ALA A 160 0.71 -1.88 18.31
C ALA A 160 -0.17 -2.84 19.12
N GLN A 161 -0.97 -3.68 18.46
CA GLN A 161 -1.78 -4.72 19.13
C GLN A 161 -0.91 -5.77 19.85
N LEU A 162 0.19 -6.22 19.24
CA LEU A 162 1.14 -7.13 19.90
C LEU A 162 1.74 -6.49 21.16
N LYS A 163 2.07 -5.19 21.09
CA LYS A 163 2.57 -4.45 22.25
C LYS A 163 1.51 -4.33 23.36
N GLU A 164 0.26 -4.07 23.02
CA GLU A 164 -0.86 -4.07 23.97
C GLU A 164 -1.07 -5.45 24.61
N ALA A 165 -0.85 -6.52 23.85
CA ALA A 165 -0.83 -7.90 24.32
C ALA A 165 0.42 -8.28 25.14
N LYS A 166 1.29 -7.31 25.47
CA LYS A 166 2.52 -7.48 26.26
C LYS A 166 3.56 -8.40 25.62
N VAL A 167 3.54 -8.54 24.29
CA VAL A 167 4.66 -9.15 23.55
C VAL A 167 5.91 -8.28 23.77
N SER A 168 7.08 -8.92 23.89
CA SER A 168 8.32 -8.21 24.19
C SER A 168 8.68 -7.23 23.07
N GLU A 169 9.33 -6.11 23.40
CA GLU A 169 9.74 -5.14 22.40
C GLU A 169 10.69 -5.76 21.35
N THR A 170 11.56 -6.66 21.77
CA THR A 170 12.46 -7.41 20.87
C THR A 170 11.69 -8.25 19.86
N ASP A 171 10.61 -8.89 20.30
CA ASP A 171 9.76 -9.72 19.44
C ASP A 171 8.91 -8.87 18.50
N VAL A 172 8.37 -7.74 18.97
CA VAL A 172 7.64 -6.78 18.11
C VAL A 172 8.56 -6.18 17.03
N VAL A 173 9.81 -5.83 17.39
CA VAL A 173 10.81 -5.36 16.41
C VAL A 173 11.17 -6.46 15.42
N SER A 174 11.28 -7.71 15.88
CA SER A 174 11.57 -8.86 15.02
C SER A 174 10.43 -9.12 14.03
N TYR A 175 9.18 -9.07 14.51
CA TYR A 175 7.98 -9.12 13.67
C TYR A 175 8.01 -8.01 12.60
N LEU A 176 8.19 -6.75 12.98
CA LEU A 176 8.25 -5.62 12.04
C LEU A 176 9.33 -5.81 10.96
N LYS A 177 10.52 -6.29 11.34
CA LYS A 177 11.62 -6.52 10.39
C LYS A 177 11.30 -7.66 9.41
N GLN A 178 10.80 -8.79 9.93
CA GLN A 178 10.46 -9.95 9.11
C GLN A 178 9.30 -9.62 8.16
N SER A 179 8.24 -8.98 8.67
CA SER A 179 7.10 -8.55 7.87
C SER A 179 7.52 -7.59 6.76
N ARG A 180 8.36 -6.59 7.05
CA ARG A 180 8.87 -5.69 6.02
C ARG A 180 9.65 -6.44 4.94
N SER A 181 10.56 -7.32 5.32
CA SER A 181 11.35 -8.10 4.36
C SER A 181 10.47 -9.00 3.50
N HIS A 182 9.42 -9.58 4.08
CA HIS A 182 8.49 -10.44 3.36
C HIS A 182 7.65 -9.64 2.38
N LEU A 183 6.97 -8.58 2.83
CA LEU A 183 6.09 -7.76 2.01
C LEU A 183 6.81 -7.15 0.80
N MET A 184 8.03 -6.64 1.00
CA MET A 184 8.87 -6.07 -0.07
C MET A 184 9.43 -7.12 -1.06
N SER A 185 9.20 -8.41 -0.81
CA SER A 185 9.56 -9.49 -1.74
C SER A 185 8.38 -9.99 -2.57
N MET A 186 7.18 -9.49 -2.28
CA MET A 186 5.93 -9.97 -2.87
C MET A 186 5.46 -9.12 -4.06
N ASP A 187 6.40 -8.45 -4.75
CA ASP A 187 6.16 -7.59 -5.90
C ASP A 187 5.71 -8.41 -7.11
N SER A 188 4.47 -8.90 -7.05
CA SER A 188 3.99 -9.92 -7.97
C SER A 188 2.46 -9.98 -8.05
N PHE A 189 2.01 -10.35 -9.24
CA PHE A 189 0.62 -10.66 -9.55
C PHE A 189 0.52 -12.13 -9.93
N THR A 190 -0.55 -12.79 -9.52
CA THR A 190 -0.97 -14.08 -10.09
C THR A 190 -2.14 -13.83 -11.02
N LEU A 191 -2.10 -14.38 -12.22
CA LEU A 191 -3.22 -14.28 -13.16
C LEU A 191 -3.58 -15.63 -13.79
N SER A 192 -4.83 -15.74 -14.20
CA SER A 192 -5.37 -16.74 -15.09
C SER A 192 -6.51 -16.14 -15.91
N SER A 193 -7.10 -16.94 -16.79
CA SER A 193 -8.32 -16.58 -17.50
C SER A 193 -9.49 -16.24 -16.56
N SER A 194 -9.50 -16.74 -15.33
CA SER A 194 -10.60 -16.59 -14.37
C SER A 194 -10.35 -15.51 -13.30
N GLU A 195 -9.09 -15.25 -12.93
CA GLU A 195 -8.76 -14.34 -11.83
C GLU A 195 -7.46 -13.58 -12.05
N VAL A 196 -7.35 -12.44 -11.37
CA VAL A 196 -6.09 -11.71 -11.18
C VAL A 196 -6.02 -11.34 -9.70
N LYS A 197 -4.91 -11.70 -9.06
CA LYS A 197 -4.62 -11.43 -7.66
C LYS A 197 -3.30 -10.67 -7.55
N LEU A 198 -3.30 -9.60 -6.75
CA LEU A 198 -2.07 -9.00 -6.24
C LEU A 198 -1.59 -9.83 -5.05
N ASN A 199 -0.38 -10.39 -5.12
CA ASN A 199 0.06 -11.40 -4.16
C ASN A 199 0.32 -10.81 -2.76
N SER A 200 0.69 -9.54 -2.66
CA SER A 200 0.90 -8.87 -1.38
C SER A 200 -0.39 -8.62 -0.58
N ARG A 201 -1.58 -8.65 -1.21
CA ARG A 201 -2.83 -8.28 -0.52
C ARG A 201 -3.21 -9.30 0.55
N GLY A 202 -3.40 -8.80 1.77
CA GLY A 202 -3.85 -9.56 2.94
C GLY A 202 -2.70 -10.16 3.76
N GLU A 203 -1.45 -9.98 3.33
CA GLU A 203 -0.32 -10.65 3.95
C GLU A 203 0.06 -10.06 5.30
N ALA A 204 -0.21 -8.78 5.57
CA ALA A 204 -0.05 -8.21 6.91
C ALA A 204 -0.92 -8.94 7.94
N GLN A 205 -2.15 -9.29 7.58
CA GLN A 205 -3.06 -10.05 8.44
C GLN A 205 -2.54 -11.48 8.64
N HIS A 206 -2.10 -12.14 7.57
CA HIS A 206 -1.55 -13.49 7.65
C HIS A 206 -0.29 -13.56 8.53
N LEU A 207 0.63 -12.60 8.38
CA LEU A 207 1.81 -12.43 9.23
C LEU A 207 1.42 -12.15 10.68
N PHE A 208 0.42 -11.30 10.91
CA PHE A 208 -0.07 -11.03 12.26
C PHE A 208 -0.66 -12.27 12.90
N ASP A 209 -1.48 -13.05 12.19
CA ASP A 209 -2.06 -14.29 12.72
C ASP A 209 -0.99 -15.34 13.02
N ALA A 210 0.06 -15.43 12.19
CA ALA A 210 1.23 -16.24 12.48
C ALA A 210 1.96 -15.76 13.75
N ALA A 211 2.13 -14.45 13.91
CA ALA A 211 2.73 -13.85 15.11
C ALA A 211 1.88 -14.09 16.38
N LYS A 212 0.56 -13.92 16.32
CA LYS A 212 -0.36 -14.24 17.44
C LYS A 212 -0.18 -15.67 17.90
N LYS A 213 -0.14 -16.63 16.95
CA LYS A 213 0.09 -18.06 17.24
C LYS A 213 1.46 -18.29 17.88
N LEU A 214 2.50 -17.66 17.35
CA LEU A 214 3.87 -17.78 17.86
C LEU A 214 4.00 -17.25 19.30
N PHE A 215 3.36 -16.12 19.60
CA PHE A 215 3.45 -15.45 20.90
C PHE A 215 2.34 -15.83 21.89
N GLY A 216 1.42 -16.73 21.51
CA GLY A 216 0.32 -17.16 22.38
C GLY A 216 -0.72 -16.08 22.66
N VAL A 217 -0.92 -15.14 21.73
CA VAL A 217 -1.94 -14.09 21.84
C VAL A 217 -3.29 -14.66 21.39
N SER A 218 -4.16 -14.97 22.35
CA SER A 218 -5.55 -15.41 22.08
C SER A 218 -6.41 -14.25 21.57
N GLU A 219 -7.35 -14.53 20.66
CA GLU A 219 -8.37 -13.55 20.29
C GLU A 219 -9.23 -13.16 21.51
N PRO A 220 -9.63 -11.88 21.64
CA PRO A 220 -10.60 -11.50 22.65
C PRO A 220 -11.88 -12.30 22.39
N LYS A 221 -12.30 -13.09 23.37
CA LYS A 221 -13.60 -13.76 23.34
C LYS A 221 -14.66 -12.67 23.23
N SER A 222 -15.38 -12.67 22.10
CA SER A 222 -16.56 -11.84 21.86
C SER A 222 -17.66 -12.14 22.87
#